data_AF-A0A2S2NYC9-F1
#
_entry.id   AF-A0A2S2NYC9-F1
#
_cell.length_a   1.000
_cell.length_b   1.000
_cell.length_c   1.000
_cell.angle_alpha   90.00
_cell.angle_beta   90.00
_cell.angle_gamma   90.00
#
_symmetry.space_group_name_H-M   'P 1'
#
loop_
_entity.id
_entity.type
_entity.pdbx_description
1 polymer ?
#
loop_
_entity_poly.entity_id
_entity_poly.type
_entity_poly.pdbx_seq_one_letter_code
_entity_poly.pdbx_strand_id
1 'polypeptide(L)'
;DHQVRLTKKRSRNPDNWKRNIKKLAKNNGEEYVSESRSIVKSKVLKALCVNCRYSCSSNISLEIREKIRTKFWEMGDKNRQHESVVRHAVQISPKNVKKKVKFQQ
;
A
#
# COMPACT_ATOMS: atom_id res chain seq x y z
N ASP A 1 45.96 -27.84 26.63
CA ASP A 1 45.36 -27.03 25.55
C ASP A 1 43.86 -27.24 25.42
N HIS A 2 43.07 -26.17 25.50
CA HIS A 2 41.63 -26.22 25.26
C HIS A 2 41.36 -25.76 23.81
N GLN A 3 41.15 -26.71 22.88
CA GLN A 3 40.81 -26.37 21.50
C GLN A 3 39.41 -25.74 21.43
N VAL A 4 39.34 -24.45 21.11
CA VAL A 4 38.08 -23.76 20.80
C VAL A 4 37.65 -24.15 19.38
N ARG A 5 36.58 -24.93 19.25
CA ARG A 5 35.97 -25.23 17.94
C ARG A 5 35.35 -23.96 17.36
N LEU A 6 35.93 -23.42 16.29
CA LEU A 6 35.35 -22.30 15.56
C LEU A 6 34.06 -22.74 14.86
N THR A 7 32.93 -22.16 15.27
CA THR A 7 31.64 -22.39 14.59
C THR A 7 31.49 -21.44 13.41
N LYS A 8 30.88 -21.91 12.32
CA LYS A 8 30.63 -21.08 11.13
C LYS A 8 29.64 -19.96 11.49
N LYS A 9 29.94 -18.71 11.08
CA LYS A 9 28.99 -17.60 11.19
C LYS A 9 27.69 -17.97 10.47
N ARG A 10 26.53 -17.69 11.10
CA ARG A 10 25.20 -17.92 10.49
C ARG A 10 25.09 -17.12 9.19
N SER A 11 24.59 -17.76 8.13
CA SER A 11 24.25 -17.05 6.90
C SER A 11 23.08 -16.10 7.16
N ARG A 12 23.17 -14.88 6.61
CA ARG A 12 22.04 -13.95 6.62
C ARG A 12 21.06 -14.37 5.53
N ASN A 13 19.79 -14.53 5.89
CA ASN A 13 18.69 -14.67 4.95
C ASN A 13 17.65 -13.58 5.24
N PRO A 14 17.81 -12.38 4.67
CA PRO A 14 16.92 -11.25 4.90
C PRO A 14 15.48 -11.50 4.48
N ASP A 15 15.25 -12.30 3.43
CA ASP A 15 13.91 -12.54 2.90
C ASP A 15 13.03 -13.28 3.91
N ASN A 16 13.64 -14.15 4.72
CA ASN A 16 12.97 -14.88 5.78
C ASN A 16 12.83 -14.08 7.10
N TRP A 17 13.32 -12.84 7.16
CA TRP A 17 13.11 -12.02 8.34
C TRP A 17 11.64 -11.63 8.43
N LYS A 18 11.02 -11.87 9.59
CA LYS A 18 9.60 -11.55 9.86
C LYS A 18 9.21 -10.13 9.43
N ARG A 19 10.12 -9.16 9.61
CA ARG A 19 9.93 -7.77 9.18
C ARG A 19 9.85 -7.64 7.66
N ASN A 20 10.69 -8.34 6.92
CA ASN A 20 10.75 -8.28 5.45
C ASN A 20 9.55 -9.01 4.83
N ILE A 21 9.19 -10.19 5.34
CA ILE A 21 7.96 -10.90 4.96
C ILE A 21 6.73 -10.01 5.17
N LYS A 22 6.60 -9.39 6.36
CA LYS A 22 5.52 -8.46 6.67
C LYS A 22 5.51 -7.24 5.73
N LYS A 23 6.69 -6.67 5.44
CA LYS A 23 6.82 -5.53 4.53
C LYS A 23 6.38 -5.90 3.11
N LEU A 24 6.80 -7.07 2.63
CA LEU A 24 6.42 -7.59 1.32
C LEU A 24 4.90 -7.79 1.22
N ALA A 25 4.31 -8.53 2.17
CA ALA A 25 2.85 -8.73 2.22
C ALA A 25 2.09 -7.40 2.25
N LYS A 26 2.54 -6.45 3.08
CA LYS A 26 1.96 -5.09 3.13
C LYS A 26 2.05 -4.36 1.80
N ASN A 27 3.19 -4.45 1.11
CA ASN A 27 3.40 -3.78 -0.18
C ASN A 27 2.63 -4.45 -1.32
N ASN A 28 2.37 -5.75 -1.23
CA ASN A 28 1.54 -6.51 -2.16
C ASN A 28 0.03 -6.42 -1.83
N GLY A 29 -0.33 -5.71 -0.76
CA GLY A 29 -1.71 -5.61 -0.31
C GLY A 29 -2.28 -6.94 0.19
N GLU A 30 -1.43 -7.87 0.60
CA GLU A 30 -1.81 -9.17 1.13
C GLU A 30 -2.16 -9.10 2.62
N GLU A 31 -2.72 -10.19 3.14
CA GLU A 31 -2.97 -10.31 4.56
C GLU A 31 -1.65 -10.45 5.34
N TYR A 32 -1.55 -9.79 6.50
CA TYR A 32 -0.40 -9.91 7.38
C TYR A 32 -0.75 -9.70 8.84
N VAL A 33 0.13 -10.16 9.74
CA VAL A 33 -0.01 -9.95 11.18
C VAL A 33 0.73 -8.67 11.61
N SER A 34 0.03 -7.77 12.30
CA SER A 34 0.60 -6.55 12.85
C SER A 34 1.50 -6.83 14.06
N GLU A 35 2.23 -5.81 14.53
CA GLU A 35 2.99 -5.92 15.78
C GLU A 35 2.09 -6.12 17.01
N SER A 36 0.87 -5.59 16.97
CA SER A 36 -0.17 -5.83 17.98
C SER A 36 -0.80 -7.22 17.89
N ARG A 37 -0.27 -8.13 17.06
CA ARG A 37 -0.80 -9.48 16.77
C ARG A 37 -2.20 -9.48 16.15
N SER A 38 -2.61 -8.36 15.55
CA SER A 38 -3.89 -8.24 14.85
C SER A 38 -3.72 -8.64 13.39
N ILE A 39 -4.70 -9.35 12.83
CA ILE A 39 -4.70 -9.71 11.40
C ILE A 39 -5.17 -8.50 10.58
N VAL A 40 -4.35 -8.06 9.64
CA VAL A 40 -4.69 -7.03 8.65
C VAL A 40 -5.04 -7.74 7.36
N LYS A 41 -6.33 -7.76 7.00
CA LYS A 41 -6.84 -8.43 5.80
C LYS A 41 -6.26 -7.87 4.50
N SER A 42 -6.25 -8.72 3.48
CA SER A 42 -5.84 -8.36 2.12
C SER A 42 -6.71 -7.23 1.51
N LYS A 43 -6.13 -6.51 0.56
CA LYS A 43 -6.71 -5.38 -0.14
C LYS A 43 -7.54 -5.87 -1.33
N VAL A 44 -8.83 -6.01 -1.09
CA VAL A 44 -9.84 -6.39 -2.09
C VAL A 44 -10.62 -5.17 -2.59
N LEU A 45 -11.24 -5.29 -3.77
CA LEU A 45 -12.18 -4.28 -4.25
C LEU A 45 -13.38 -4.19 -3.30
N LYS A 46 -13.78 -2.96 -3.00
CA LYS A 46 -15.04 -2.69 -2.32
C LYS A 46 -16.20 -2.72 -3.31
N ALA A 47 -17.41 -2.92 -2.78
CA ALA A 47 -18.65 -2.78 -3.52
C ALA A 47 -18.71 -1.48 -4.33
N LEU A 48 -19.51 -1.49 -5.40
CA LEU A 48 -19.78 -0.29 -6.19
C LEU A 48 -20.43 0.79 -5.33
N CYS A 49 -20.16 2.04 -5.68
CA CYS A 49 -20.81 3.17 -5.04
C CYS A 49 -22.26 3.28 -5.52
N VAL A 50 -23.21 3.47 -4.59
CA VAL A 50 -24.64 3.61 -4.93
C VAL A 50 -24.99 5.06 -5.25
N ASN A 51 -24.52 6.01 -4.44
CA ASN A 51 -24.84 7.45 -4.56
C ASN A 51 -23.56 8.30 -4.71
N CYS A 52 -22.80 8.08 -5.79
CA CYS A 52 -21.54 8.80 -6.00
C CYS A 52 -21.70 10.01 -6.90
N ARG A 53 -21.27 11.19 -6.42
CA ARG A 53 -21.19 12.44 -7.19
C ARG A 53 -20.39 12.31 -8.49
N TYR A 54 -19.43 11.40 -8.53
CA TYR A 54 -18.52 11.19 -9.66
C TYR A 54 -18.93 10.00 -10.55
N SER A 55 -20.10 9.40 -10.31
CA SER A 55 -20.62 8.26 -11.09
C SER A 55 -19.58 7.17 -11.35
N CYS A 56 -18.78 6.83 -10.32
CA CYS A 56 -17.60 5.97 -10.49
C CYS A 56 -17.94 4.59 -11.09
N SER A 57 -19.12 4.04 -10.78
CA SER A 57 -19.59 2.76 -11.32
C SER A 57 -19.82 2.79 -12.83
N SER A 58 -20.24 3.93 -13.38
CA SER A 58 -20.43 4.12 -14.82
C SER A 58 -19.12 4.46 -15.52
N ASN A 59 -18.28 5.27 -14.87
CA ASN A 59 -17.01 5.72 -15.46
C ASN A 59 -15.90 4.66 -15.42
N ILE A 60 -15.94 3.76 -14.44
CA ILE A 60 -14.91 2.73 -14.24
C ILE A 60 -15.61 1.39 -13.96
N SER A 61 -15.64 0.53 -14.98
CA SER A 61 -16.23 -0.81 -14.87
C SER A 61 -15.50 -1.66 -13.83
N LEU A 62 -16.17 -2.69 -13.32
CA LEU A 62 -15.57 -3.61 -12.35
C LEU A 62 -14.27 -4.24 -12.86
N GLU A 63 -14.22 -4.58 -14.15
CA GLU A 63 -13.05 -5.15 -14.80
C GLU A 63 -11.85 -4.17 -14.79
N ILE A 64 -12.09 -2.90 -15.11
CA ILE A 64 -11.04 -1.87 -15.07
C ILE A 64 -10.58 -1.66 -13.64
N ARG A 65 -11.50 -1.63 -12.67
CA ARG A 65 -11.16 -1.52 -11.24
C ARG A 65 -10.26 -2.66 -10.79
N GLU A 66 -10.53 -3.88 -11.24
CA GLU A 66 -9.72 -5.05 -10.91
C GLU A 66 -8.35 -4.99 -11.59
N LYS A 67 -8.29 -4.62 -12.87
CA LYS A 67 -7.02 -4.38 -13.57
C LYS A 67 -6.15 -3.34 -12.87
N ILE A 68 -6.74 -2.23 -12.43
CA ILE A 68 -6.05 -1.19 -11.66
C ILE A 68 -5.56 -1.76 -10.33
N ARG A 69 -6.42 -2.47 -9.58
CA ARG A 69 -6.05 -3.08 -8.29
C ARG A 69 -4.86 -4.03 -8.46
N THR A 70 -4.95 -4.97 -9.38
CA THR A 70 -3.92 -5.98 -9.61
C THR A 70 -2.60 -5.33 -9.97
N LYS A 71 -2.58 -4.47 -11.00
CA LYS A 71 -1.35 -3.77 -11.41
C LYS A 71 -0.77 -2.89 -10.30
N PHE A 72 -1.63 -2.26 -9.50
CA PHE A 72 -1.18 -1.41 -8.40
C PHE A 72 -0.43 -2.20 -7.32
N TRP A 73 -0.98 -3.35 -6.91
CA TRP A 73 -0.42 -4.15 -5.83
C TRP A 73 0.72 -5.07 -6.29
N GLU A 74 0.67 -5.55 -7.54
CA GLU A 74 1.74 -6.36 -8.16
C GLU A 74 3.10 -5.63 -8.21
N MET A 75 3.10 -4.29 -8.19
CA MET A 75 4.34 -3.51 -8.11
C MET A 75 5.19 -3.83 -6.87
N GLY A 76 4.58 -4.25 -5.75
CA GLY A 76 5.29 -4.65 -4.52
C GLY A 76 6.19 -3.56 -3.89
N ASP A 77 6.12 -2.33 -4.39
CA ASP A 77 6.95 -1.20 -3.99
C ASP A 77 6.10 0.05 -3.77
N LYS A 78 6.21 0.60 -2.56
CA LYS A 78 5.40 1.73 -2.11
C LYS A 78 5.72 3.03 -2.88
N ASN A 79 6.97 3.23 -3.29
CA ASN A 79 7.36 4.43 -4.02
C ASN A 79 6.80 4.38 -5.44
N ARG A 80 6.93 3.24 -6.12
CA ARG A 80 6.33 3.01 -7.45
C ARG A 80 4.80 3.14 -7.42
N GLN A 81 4.18 2.64 -6.36
CA GLN A 81 2.75 2.83 -6.11
C GLN A 81 2.38 4.31 -6.01
N HIS A 82 3.14 5.11 -5.25
CA HIS A 82 2.91 6.55 -5.17
C HIS A 82 3.09 7.25 -6.52
N GLU A 83 4.16 6.93 -7.25
CA GLU A 83 4.42 7.48 -8.59
C GLU A 83 3.28 7.16 -9.57
N SER A 84 2.75 5.93 -9.53
CA SER A 84 1.61 5.53 -10.35
C SER A 84 0.37 6.37 -10.04
N VAL A 85 0.10 6.66 -8.76
CA VAL A 85 -1.03 7.53 -8.37
C VAL A 85 -0.82 8.94 -8.91
N VAL A 86 0.37 9.51 -8.73
CA VAL A 86 0.66 10.87 -9.21
C VAL A 86 0.55 10.97 -10.73
N ARG A 87 1.02 9.94 -11.46
CA ARG A 87 0.99 9.92 -12.93
C ARG A 87 -0.43 9.81 -13.51
N HIS A 88 -1.32 9.10 -12.83
CA HIS A 88 -2.66 8.78 -13.37
C HIS A 88 -3.80 9.53 -12.66
N ALA A 89 -3.52 10.39 -11.68
CA ALA A 89 -4.52 11.19 -11.00
C ALA A 89 -4.40 12.66 -11.37
N VAL A 90 -5.54 13.35 -11.37
CA VAL A 90 -5.62 14.80 -11.54
C VAL A 90 -6.01 15.43 -10.21
N GLN A 91 -5.33 16.50 -9.82
CA GLN A 91 -5.68 17.26 -8.63
C GLN A 91 -7.00 18.00 -8.85
N ILE A 92 -7.99 17.72 -8.01
CA ILE A 92 -9.28 18.43 -8.03
C ILE A 92 -9.22 19.55 -6.98
N SER A 93 -9.11 20.80 -7.43
CA SER A 93 -9.24 21.97 -6.54
C SER A 93 -10.71 22.15 -6.11
N PRO A 94 -11.02 22.33 -4.81
CA PRO A 94 -12.39 22.60 -4.40
C PRO A 94 -12.85 23.98 -4.91
N LYS A 95 -14.05 24.06 -5.48
CA LYS A 95 -14.57 25.29 -6.10
C LYS A 95 -14.69 26.49 -5.14
N ASN A 96 -14.77 26.26 -3.82
CA ASN A 96 -15.00 27.30 -2.81
C ASN A 96 -14.20 27.05 -1.52
N VAL A 97 -12.87 27.12 -1.57
CA VAL A 97 -12.07 27.18 -0.33
C VAL A 97 -11.96 28.64 0.09
N LYS A 98 -12.75 29.08 1.08
CA LYS A 98 -12.44 30.33 1.78
C LYS A 98 -11.04 30.15 2.39
N LYS A 99 -10.01 30.77 1.81
CA LYS A 99 -8.67 30.75 2.40
C LYS A 99 -8.80 31.39 3.78
N LYS A 100 -8.65 30.62 4.86
CA LYS A 100 -8.43 31.18 6.18
C LYS A 100 -7.04 31.83 6.13
N VAL A 101 -6.99 33.10 5.77
CA VAL A 101 -5.80 33.92 5.95
C VAL A 101 -5.58 34.00 7.45
N LYS A 102 -4.53 33.35 7.96
CA LYS A 102 -4.10 33.53 9.34
C LYS A 102 -3.49 34.93 9.43
N PHE A 103 -4.24 35.87 9.99
CA PHE A 103 -3.69 37.16 10.38
C PHE A 103 -2.71 36.89 11.55
N GLN A 104 -1.42 37.04 11.31
CA GLN A 104 -0.42 37.04 12.39
C GLN A 104 -0.47 38.43 13.03
N GLN A 105 -0.78 38.47 14.32
CA GLN A 105 -0.56 39.64 15.19
C GLN A 105 0.89 39.64 15.65
#